data_AF-A0A2K5RPJ5-F1
#
_entry.id   AF-A0A2K5RPJ5-F1
#
_cell.length_a   1.000
_cell.length_b   1.000
_cell.length_c   1.000
_cell.angle_alpha   90.00
_cell.angle_beta   90.00
_cell.angle_gamma   90.00
#
_symmetry.space_group_name_H-M   'P 1'
#
loop_
_entity.id
_entity.type
_entity.pdbx_description
1 polymer ?
#
loop_
_entity_poly.entity_id
_entity_poly.type
_entity_poly.pdbx_seq_one_letter_code
_entity_poly.pdbx_strand_id
1 'polypeptide(L)' 'MSAVVAQSLHVFGLRSHVANNICYFDEQIIIFPSGNYCVKYNVDQKWQKFIPGSFWLLYRGQI' A
#
# COMPACT_ATOMS: atom_id res chain seq x y z
N MET A 1 6.79 -12.24 26.50
CA MET A 1 7.58 -12.16 25.26
C MET A 1 7.07 -10.96 24.48
N SER A 2 7.83 -9.86 24.44
CA SER A 2 7.53 -8.76 23.52
C SER A 2 8.25 -9.07 22.22
N ALA A 3 7.53 -9.57 21.21
CA ALA A 3 8.10 -9.76 19.89
C ALA A 3 8.15 -8.38 19.21
N VAL A 4 9.35 -7.83 19.07
CA VAL A 4 9.56 -6.63 18.25
C VAL A 4 9.34 -7.05 16.80
N VAL A 5 8.16 -6.73 16.26
CA VAL A 5 7.85 -6.95 14.85
C VAL A 5 8.35 -5.75 14.07
N ALA A 6 9.33 -5.97 13.20
CA ALA A 6 9.75 -4.95 12.24
C ALA A 6 8.56 -4.61 11.32
N GLN A 7 8.10 -3.38 11.38
CA GLN A 7 7.06 -2.86 10.48
C GLN A 7 7.71 -1.96 9.43
N SER A 8 7.35 -2.18 8.18
CA SER A 8 7.67 -1.25 7.10
C SER A 8 6.97 0.08 7.37
N LEU A 9 7.75 1.17 7.45
CA LEU A 9 7.24 2.53 7.70
C LEU A 9 7.12 3.34 6.42
N HIS A 10 8.11 3.20 5.53
CA HIS A 10 8.15 3.92 4.26
C HIS A 10 8.63 3.02 3.14
N VAL A 11 7.95 3.10 2.01
CA VAL A 11 8.36 2.51 0.75
C VAL A 11 8.61 3.64 -0.23
N PHE A 12 9.73 3.51 -0.94
CA PHE A 12 10.11 4.40 -2.02
C PHE A 12 10.25 3.54 -3.27
N GLY A 13 9.51 3.91 -4.32
CA GLY A 13 9.53 3.19 -5.58
C GLY A 13 8.15 2.72 -6.01
N LEU A 14 7.95 2.74 -7.32
CA LEU A 14 6.74 2.31 -8.02
C LEU A 14 7.16 1.27 -9.06
N ARG A 15 6.36 0.23 -9.24
CA ARG A 15 6.67 -0.81 -10.23
C ARG A 15 6.34 -0.31 -11.64
N SER A 16 7.36 0.08 -12.41
CA SER A 16 7.22 0.66 -13.77
C SER A 16 6.55 -0.25 -14.79
N HIS A 17 6.61 -1.57 -14.60
CA HIS A 17 6.02 -2.56 -15.52
C HIS A 17 4.51 -2.76 -15.38
N VAL A 18 3.86 -2.14 -14.38
CA VAL A 18 2.41 -2.24 -14.19
C VAL A 18 1.77 -0.94 -14.66
N ALA A 19 1.04 -0.99 -15.77
CA ALA A 19 0.23 0.12 -16.22
C ALA A 19 -0.91 0.40 -15.21
N ASN A 20 -1.19 1.68 -14.95
CA ASN A 20 -2.23 2.11 -14.02
C ASN A 20 -2.06 1.60 -12.57
N ASN A 21 -0.81 1.59 -12.12
CA ASN A 21 -0.40 1.21 -10.76
C ASN A 21 -0.66 2.31 -9.71
N ILE A 22 -1.14 3.49 -10.07
CA ILE A 22 -1.45 4.54 -9.11
C ILE A 22 -2.97 4.70 -9.08
N CYS A 23 -3.56 4.39 -7.94
CA CYS A 23 -4.98 4.54 -7.68
C CYS A 23 -5.19 5.74 -6.76
N TYR A 24 -5.89 6.75 -7.26
CA TYR A 24 -6.32 7.89 -6.46
C TYR A 24 -7.64 7.52 -5.81
N PHE A 25 -7.60 7.15 -4.52
CA PHE A 25 -8.83 6.87 -3.76
C PHE A 25 -9.49 8.17 -3.33
N ASP A 26 -8.68 9.18 -3.00
CA ASP A 26 -9.10 10.52 -2.60
C ASP A 26 -8.03 11.54 -3.03
N GLU A 27 -8.33 12.83 -2.98
CA GLU A 27 -7.36 13.89 -3.32
C GLU A 27 -6.10 13.83 -2.42
N GLN A 28 -6.30 13.41 -1.18
CA GLN A 28 -5.26 13.32 -0.17
C GLN A 28 -4.70 11.91 -0.01
N ILE A 29 -5.29 10.91 -0.68
CA ILE A 29 -4.99 9.49 -0.46
C ILE A 29 -4.69 8.81 -1.79
N ILE A 30 -3.42 8.43 -1.93
CA ILE A 30 -2.89 7.73 -3.09
C ILE A 30 -2.60 6.29 -2.68
N ILE A 31 -3.05 5.33 -3.49
CA ILE A 31 -2.81 3.91 -3.28
C ILE A 31 -1.97 3.40 -4.44
N PHE A 32 -0.88 2.70 -4.13
CA PHE A 32 -0.05 2.08 -5.16
C PHE A 32 0.45 0.70 -4.70
N PRO A 33 0.55 -0.28 -5.61
CA PRO A 33 1.13 -1.57 -5.31
C PRO A 33 2.66 -1.43 -5.25
N SER A 34 3.23 -1.96 -4.17
CA SER A 34 4.68 -2.05 -3.97
C SER A 34 5.03 -3.48 -3.56
N GLY A 35 5.61 -4.23 -4.50
CA GLY A 35 5.92 -5.64 -4.31
C GLY A 35 4.68 -6.48 -4.02
N ASN A 36 4.67 -7.14 -2.86
CA ASN A 36 3.56 -7.98 -2.37
C ASN A 36 2.57 -7.22 -1.45
N TYR A 37 2.76 -5.91 -1.29
CA TYR A 37 1.94 -5.05 -0.46
C TYR A 37 1.30 -3.94 -1.29
N CYS A 38 0.15 -3.45 -0.84
CA CYS A 38 -0.48 -2.24 -1.36
C CYS A 38 -0.23 -1.12 -0.35
N VAL A 39 0.38 -0.03 -0.78
CA VAL A 39 0.70 1.10 0.09
C VAL A 39 -0.36 2.17 -0.09
N LYS A 40 -0.99 2.56 1.02
CA LYS A 40 -1.89 3.71 1.11
C LYS A 40 -1.07 4.89 1.64
N TYR A 41 -0.75 5.83 0.78
CA TYR A 41 -0.03 7.05 1.10
C TYR A 41 -1.01 8.20 1.29
N ASN A 42 -0.96 8.84 2.45
CA ASN A 42 -1.68 10.09 2.70
C ASN A 42 -0.72 11.26 2.44
N VAL A 43 -1.06 12.15 1.52
CA VAL A 43 -0.23 13.28 1.10
C VAL A 43 -0.20 14.38 2.17
N ASP A 44 -1.34 14.63 2.82
CA ASP A 44 -1.50 15.68 3.83
C ASP A 44 -0.70 15.39 5.10
N GLN A 45 -0.92 14.20 5.66
CA GLN A 45 -0.28 13.78 6.91
C GLN A 45 1.04 13.03 6.67
N LYS A 46 1.40 12.77 5.40
CA LYS A 46 2.64 12.10 4.95
C LYS A 46 2.91 10.71 5.53
N TRP A 47 1.88 10.03 6.04
CA TRP A 47 2.01 8.67 6.55
C TRP A 47 1.71 7.62 5.47
N GLN A 48 2.22 6.42 5.67
CA GLN A 48 2.02 5.27 4.79
C GLN A 48 1.41 4.11 5.56
N LYS A 49 0.34 3.51 5.03
CA LYS A 49 -0.18 2.22 5.49
C LYS A 49 0.23 1.13 4.52
N PHE A 50 0.79 0.05 5.06
CA PHE A 50 1.04 -1.16 4.32
C PHE A 50 -0.15 -2.10 4.49
N ILE A 51 -0.81 -2.41 3.38
CA ILE A 51 -1.89 -3.38 3.30
C ILE A 51 -1.32 -4.63 2.64
N PRO A 52 -1.33 -5.79 3.30
CA PRO A 52 -0.93 -7.06 2.68
C PRO A 52 -1.76 -7.32 1.43
N GLY A 53 -1.12 -7.68 0.31
CA GLY A 53 -1.82 -7.97 -0.94
C GLY A 53 -2.86 -9.08 -0.81
N SER A 54 -2.63 -10.06 0.07
CA SER A 54 -3.59 -11.12 0.42
C SER A 54 -4.90 -10.57 0.98
N PHE A 55 -4.83 -9.53 1.82
CA PHE A 55 -6.00 -8.87 2.37
C PHE A 55 -6.71 -7.99 1.33
N TRP A 56 -5.94 -7.45 0.37
CA TRP A 56 -6.49 -6.61 -0.70
C TRP A 56 -7.31 -7.43 -1.71
N LEU A 57 -6.93 -8.68 -2.01
CA LEU A 57 -7.72 -9.58 -2.85
C LEU A 57 -9.07 -9.94 -2.23
N LEU A 58 -9.13 -10.10 -0.89
CA LEU A 58 -10.38 -10.27 -0.15
C LEU A 58 -11.30 -9.05 -0.30
N TYR A 59 -10.75 -7.84 -0.19
CA TYR A 59 -11.53 -6.59 -0.37
C TYR A 59 -12.05 -6.40 -1.80
N ARG A 60 -11.44 -7.08 -2.78
CA ARG A 60 -11.90 -7.07 -4.18
C ARG A 60 -12.90 -8.18 -4.52
N GLY A 61 -13.27 -9.03 -3.58
CA GLY A 61 -14.23 -10.12 -3.83
C GLY A 61 -13.77 -11.09 -4.93
N GLN A 62 -12.45 -11.27 -5.09
CA GLN A 62 -11.87 -12.20 -6.08
C GLN A 62 -11.59 -13.60 -5.51
N ILE A 63 -12.17 -13.94 -4.35
CA ILE A 63 -12.12 -15.26 -3.72
C ILE A 63 -13.48 -15.56 -3.11
#